data_AF-A0A7X7JQB9-F1
#
_entry.id   AF-A0A7X7JQB9-F1
#
_cell.length_a   1.000
_cell.length_b   1.000
_cell.length_c   1.000
_cell.angle_alpha   90.00
_cell.angle_beta   90.00
_cell.angle_gamma   90.00
#
_symmetry.space_group_name_H-M   'P 1'
#
loop_
_entity.id
_entity.type
_entity.pdbx_description
1 polymer ?
#
loop_
_entity_poly.entity_id
_entity_poly.type
_entity_poly.pdbx_seq_one_letter_code
_entity_poly.pdbx_strand_id
1 'polypeptide(L)'
;MKRQETGRLNDAVRAYTRQLNEGQLQQAYRGIMAFMSQLKTRLERAFPDYASSAVYPGYLDMTYFALTPPVLKQRNLKIAVVYLHQECRFEVWLAGANRKVQADYVQLLSGRELGRFTLSQVQPGVDAIIASPLIEHPDFDRTEDTQSQIEATLADFIRDIISLLE
;
A
#
# COMPACT_ATOMS: atom_id res chain seq x y z
N MET A 1 -31.11 -0.80 16.23
CA MET A 1 -29.85 -0.48 15.54
C MET A 1 -28.97 0.29 16.52
N LYS A 2 -28.01 -0.39 17.18
CA LYS A 2 -27.19 0.21 18.25
C LYS A 2 -26.21 1.21 17.61
N ARG A 3 -26.30 2.49 17.99
CA ARG A 3 -25.19 3.44 17.79
C ARG A 3 -24.01 2.89 18.58
N GLN A 4 -22.90 2.56 17.91
CA GLN A 4 -21.62 2.37 18.60
C GLN A 4 -21.26 3.73 19.22
N GLU A 5 -21.15 3.75 20.54
CA GLU A 5 -20.57 4.87 21.28
C GLU A 5 -19.09 4.96 20.90
N THR A 6 -18.77 5.82 19.93
CA THR A 6 -17.43 6.36 19.81
C THR A 6 -17.14 7.08 21.12
N GLY A 7 -16.27 6.51 21.96
CA GLY A 7 -15.82 7.17 23.19
C GLY A 7 -15.39 8.60 22.89
N ARG A 8 -15.65 9.54 23.83
CA ARG A 8 -15.30 10.96 23.63
C ARG A 8 -13.82 11.05 23.23
N LEU A 9 -13.44 11.97 22.35
CA LEU A 9 -12.06 12.10 21.86
C LEU A 9 -11.02 12.12 23.00
N ASN A 10 -11.36 12.75 24.13
CA ASN A 10 -10.49 12.77 25.32
C ASN A 10 -10.20 11.36 25.88
N ASP A 11 -11.14 10.44 25.84
CA ASP A 11 -10.95 9.05 26.28
C ASP A 11 -10.00 8.32 25.33
N ALA A 12 -10.17 8.51 24.02
CA ALA A 12 -9.29 7.95 23.00
C ALA A 12 -7.85 8.49 23.12
N VAL A 13 -7.70 9.80 23.30
CA VAL A 13 -6.38 10.43 23.51
C VAL A 13 -5.72 9.91 24.81
N ARG A 14 -6.49 9.74 25.89
CA ARG A 14 -5.96 9.12 27.12
C ARG A 14 -5.50 7.69 26.90
N ALA A 15 -6.25 6.88 26.15
CA ALA A 15 -5.87 5.52 25.81
C ALA A 15 -4.59 5.47 24.96
N TYR A 16 -4.52 6.32 23.93
CA TYR A 16 -3.33 6.49 23.10
C TYR A 16 -2.09 6.88 23.94
N THR A 17 -2.20 7.87 24.82
CA THR A 17 -1.09 8.29 25.68
C THR A 17 -0.62 7.17 26.61
N ARG A 18 -1.53 6.31 27.12
CA ARG A 18 -1.14 5.15 27.91
C ARG A 18 -0.33 4.14 27.09
N GLN A 19 -0.77 3.82 25.88
CA GLN A 19 -0.03 2.93 24.98
C GLN A 19 1.35 3.49 24.62
N LEU A 20 1.46 4.81 24.43
CA LEU A 20 2.77 5.44 24.23
C LEU A 20 3.67 5.29 25.46
N ASN A 21 3.13 5.35 26.68
CA ASN A 21 3.96 5.18 27.88
C ASN A 21 4.51 3.75 28.02
N GLU A 22 3.88 2.75 27.40
CA GLU A 22 4.38 1.36 27.34
C GLU A 22 5.54 1.19 26.34
N GLY A 23 5.71 2.12 25.38
CA GLY A 23 6.86 2.20 24.48
C GLY A 23 6.84 1.25 23.27
N GLN A 24 6.08 0.15 23.34
CA GLN A 24 6.01 -0.85 22.28
C GLN A 24 5.44 -0.29 20.97
N LEU A 25 4.42 0.58 21.05
CA LEU A 25 3.84 1.23 19.88
C LEU A 25 4.87 2.06 19.12
N GLN A 26 5.73 2.81 19.83
CA GLN A 26 6.78 3.61 19.20
C GLN A 26 7.90 2.75 18.61
N GLN A 27 8.27 1.66 19.28
CA GLN A 27 9.25 0.72 18.75
C GLN A 27 8.74 0.12 17.43
N ALA A 28 7.51 -0.40 17.43
CA ALA A 28 6.89 -0.99 16.24
C ALA A 28 6.77 0.02 15.10
N TYR A 29 6.20 1.20 15.36
CA TYR A 29 5.97 2.19 14.31
C TYR A 29 7.29 2.72 13.71
N ARG A 30 8.32 2.98 14.54
CA ARG A 30 9.65 3.35 14.03
C ARG A 30 10.28 2.23 13.20
N GLY A 31 10.14 0.97 13.64
CA GLY A 31 10.59 -0.20 12.89
C GLY A 31 9.93 -0.30 11.52
N ILE A 32 8.61 -0.14 11.46
CA ILE A 32 7.84 -0.13 10.21
C ILE A 32 8.31 1.01 9.28
N MET A 33 8.46 2.24 9.79
CA MET A 33 8.91 3.37 8.98
C MET A 33 10.33 3.18 8.44
N ALA A 34 11.23 2.60 9.25
CA ALA A 34 12.57 2.25 8.82
C ALA A 34 12.55 1.17 7.73
N PHE A 35 11.75 0.11 7.93
CA PHE A 35 11.55 -0.95 6.95
C PHE A 35 11.02 -0.40 5.62
N MET A 36 9.97 0.43 5.65
CA MET A 36 9.38 1.06 4.46
C MET A 36 10.40 1.90 3.69
N SER A 37 11.25 2.65 4.41
CA SER A 37 12.29 3.48 3.79
C SER A 37 13.39 2.63 3.15
N GLN A 38 13.79 1.54 3.80
CA GLN A 38 14.78 0.60 3.27
C GLN A 38 14.24 -0.14 2.04
N LEU A 39 13.02 -0.67 2.12
CA LEU A 39 12.34 -1.32 1.00
C LEU A 39 12.22 -0.37 -0.20
N LYS A 40 11.78 0.88 0.01
CA LYS A 40 11.75 1.88 -1.06
C LYS A 40 13.11 2.05 -1.73
N THR A 41 14.16 2.24 -0.93
CA THR A 41 15.54 2.41 -1.43
C THR A 41 15.99 1.19 -2.25
N ARG A 42 15.68 -0.02 -1.76
CA ARG A 42 15.97 -1.27 -2.46
C ARG A 42 15.29 -1.33 -3.82
N LEU A 43 13.99 -1.04 -3.87
CA LEU A 43 13.22 -1.05 -5.10
C LEU A 43 13.66 0.04 -6.09
N GLU A 44 14.07 1.22 -5.62
CA GLU A 44 14.65 2.26 -6.48
C GLU A 44 15.96 1.80 -7.14
N ARG A 45 16.75 0.95 -6.46
CA ARG A 45 17.96 0.35 -7.05
C ARG A 45 17.63 -0.77 -8.03
N ALA A 46 16.63 -1.60 -7.72
CA ALA A 46 16.18 -2.69 -8.60
C ALA A 46 15.50 -2.17 -9.88
N PHE A 47 14.83 -1.02 -9.79
CA PHE A 47 14.06 -0.40 -10.89
C PHE A 47 14.47 1.07 -11.11
N PRO A 48 15.69 1.34 -11.62
CA PRO A 48 16.26 2.69 -11.68
C PRO A 48 15.48 3.67 -12.56
N ASP A 49 14.75 3.17 -13.57
CA ASP A 49 13.95 4.00 -14.48
C ASP A 49 12.55 4.33 -13.94
N TYR A 50 12.18 3.78 -12.77
CA TYR A 50 10.84 3.96 -12.21
C TYR A 50 10.81 5.21 -11.35
N ALA A 51 9.73 6.00 -11.48
CA ALA A 51 9.54 7.17 -10.64
C ALA A 51 9.06 6.74 -9.25
N SER A 52 9.71 7.20 -8.18
CA SER A 52 9.29 6.93 -6.81
C SER A 52 8.74 8.17 -6.11
N SER A 53 7.75 7.99 -5.22
CA SER A 53 7.27 9.04 -4.32
C SER A 53 7.96 8.97 -2.96
N ALA A 54 7.81 10.02 -2.15
CA ALA A 54 8.11 9.92 -0.72
C ALA A 54 7.23 8.84 -0.04
N VAL A 55 7.71 8.33 1.10
CA VAL A 55 6.90 7.49 1.98
C VAL A 55 5.83 8.35 2.64
N TYR A 56 4.58 8.01 2.41
CA TYR A 56 3.42 8.56 3.10
C TYR A 56 3.18 7.76 4.39
N PRO A 57 3.32 8.38 5.58
CA PRO A 57 3.20 7.68 6.86
C PRO A 57 1.79 7.21 7.19
N GLY A 58 0.77 7.94 6.73
CA GLY A 58 -0.64 7.71 7.06
C GLY A 58 -1.01 8.04 8.50
N TYR A 59 -2.21 7.59 8.90
CA TYR A 59 -2.82 7.82 10.20
C TYR A 59 -2.85 6.54 11.06
N LEU A 60 -1.82 5.69 10.92
CA LEU A 60 -1.77 4.31 11.45
C LEU A 60 -2.83 3.38 10.84
N ASP A 61 -3.42 3.78 9.72
CA ASP A 61 -4.28 2.98 8.85
C ASP A 61 -3.42 2.22 7.83
N MET A 62 -2.62 2.97 7.07
CA MET A 62 -1.69 2.45 6.08
C MET A 62 -0.44 3.32 5.96
N THR A 63 0.69 2.72 5.62
CA THR A 63 1.89 3.44 5.18
C THR A 63 2.21 2.99 3.77
N TYR A 64 2.52 3.91 2.86
CA TYR A 64 2.81 3.53 1.48
C TYR A 64 3.78 4.46 0.77
N PHE A 65 4.33 4.01 -0.34
CA PHE A 65 4.96 4.85 -1.36
C PHE A 65 4.58 4.35 -2.74
N ALA A 66 4.70 5.20 -3.75
CA ALA A 66 4.52 4.83 -5.14
C ALA A 66 5.87 4.50 -5.79
N LEU A 67 5.86 3.51 -6.69
CA LEU A 67 6.96 3.14 -7.57
C LEU A 67 6.40 2.90 -8.96
N THR A 68 6.59 3.84 -9.88
CA THR A 68 5.80 3.92 -11.12
C THR A 68 6.67 3.73 -12.36
N PRO A 69 6.46 2.63 -13.12
CA PRO A 69 7.07 2.46 -14.44
C PRO A 69 6.70 3.62 -15.39
N PRO A 70 7.60 4.01 -16.32
CA PRO A 70 7.31 5.07 -17.29
C PRO A 70 6.01 4.90 -18.07
N VAL A 71 5.68 3.67 -18.50
CA VAL A 71 4.45 3.37 -19.25
C VAL A 71 3.18 3.63 -18.44
N LEU A 72 3.19 3.35 -17.13
CA LEU A 72 2.05 3.63 -16.26
C LEU A 72 1.97 5.13 -15.93
N LYS A 73 3.12 5.78 -15.76
CA LYS A 73 3.18 7.23 -15.54
C LYS A 73 2.54 8.01 -16.70
N GLN A 74 2.82 7.62 -17.95
CA GLN A 74 2.22 8.22 -19.16
C GLN A 74 0.70 8.05 -19.19
N ARG A 75 0.19 7.00 -18.56
CA ARG A 75 -1.23 6.67 -18.42
C ARG A 75 -1.90 7.33 -17.21
N ASN A 76 -1.18 8.19 -16.47
CA ASN A 76 -1.61 8.76 -15.19
C ASN A 76 -1.93 7.70 -14.11
N LEU A 77 -1.27 6.55 -14.19
CA LEU A 77 -1.37 5.46 -13.24
C LEU A 77 -0.11 5.39 -12.37
N LYS A 78 -0.24 4.79 -11.19
CA LYS A 78 0.86 4.52 -10.26
C LYS A 78 0.70 3.14 -9.63
N ILE A 79 1.82 2.54 -9.25
CA ILE A 79 1.85 1.33 -8.43
C ILE A 79 2.21 1.75 -7.01
N ALA A 80 1.35 1.46 -6.04
CA ALA A 80 1.59 1.75 -4.64
C ALA A 80 1.94 0.46 -3.89
N VAL A 81 3.04 0.50 -3.14
CA VAL A 81 3.41 -0.54 -2.18
C VAL A 81 2.90 -0.11 -0.82
N VAL A 82 1.93 -0.84 -0.27
CA VAL A 82 1.12 -0.43 0.88
C VAL A 82 1.31 -1.43 2.01
N TYR A 83 1.71 -0.94 3.18
CA TYR A 83 1.60 -1.69 4.42
C TYR A 83 0.31 -1.31 5.13
N LEU A 84 -0.54 -2.30 5.37
CA LEU A 84 -1.79 -2.15 6.13
C LEU A 84 -1.52 -2.49 7.60
N HIS A 85 -1.63 -1.49 8.48
CA HIS A 85 -1.19 -1.61 9.88
C HIS A 85 -2.09 -2.55 10.67
N GLN A 86 -3.41 -2.44 10.49
CA GLN A 86 -4.37 -3.25 11.25
C GLN A 86 -4.34 -4.72 10.83
N GLU A 87 -4.17 -4.98 9.53
CA GLU A 87 -4.13 -6.31 8.94
C GLU A 87 -2.74 -6.96 9.05
N CYS A 88 -1.68 -6.19 9.34
CA CYS A 88 -0.30 -6.66 9.37
C CYS A 88 0.08 -7.41 8.08
N ARG A 89 -0.14 -6.75 6.94
CA ARG A 89 0.21 -7.30 5.62
C ARG A 89 0.64 -6.22 4.65
N PHE A 90 1.35 -6.63 3.61
CA PHE A 90 1.63 -5.77 2.47
C PHE A 90 0.71 -6.09 1.30
N GLU A 91 0.26 -5.03 0.64
CA GLU A 91 -0.45 -5.09 -0.63
C GLU A 91 0.26 -4.24 -1.67
N VAL A 92 0.00 -4.55 -2.93
CA VAL A 92 0.34 -3.72 -4.08
C VAL A 92 -0.94 -3.28 -4.77
N TRP A 93 -1.04 -1.98 -5.02
CA TRP A 93 -2.21 -1.38 -5.65
C TRP A 93 -1.84 -0.75 -6.99
N LEU A 94 -2.64 -1.03 -8.01
CA LEU A 94 -2.74 -0.14 -9.17
C LEU A 94 -3.67 1.01 -8.78
N ALA A 95 -3.21 2.25 -8.86
CA ALA A 95 -4.01 3.42 -8.52
C ALA A 95 -3.93 4.50 -9.61
N GLY A 96 -4.99 5.32 -9.70
CA GLY A 96 -4.98 6.52 -10.53
C GLY A 96 -4.21 7.66 -9.88
N ALA A 97 -3.69 8.60 -10.67
CA ALA A 97 -3.10 9.83 -10.17
C ALA A 97 -4.12 10.73 -9.44
N ASN A 98 -5.40 10.59 -9.78
CA ASN A 98 -6.53 11.25 -9.13
C ASN A 98 -7.81 10.40 -9.26
N ARG A 99 -8.87 10.81 -8.56
CA ARG A 99 -10.16 10.10 -8.55
C ARG A 99 -10.82 9.97 -9.92
N LYS A 100 -10.64 10.95 -10.81
CA LYS A 100 -11.19 10.87 -12.17
C LYS A 100 -10.49 9.74 -12.95
N VAL A 101 -9.16 9.72 -12.96
CA VAL A 101 -8.39 8.66 -13.63
C VAL A 101 -8.72 7.29 -13.05
N GLN A 102 -8.82 7.18 -11.72
CA GLN A 102 -9.25 5.94 -11.07
C GLN A 102 -10.61 5.47 -11.59
N ALA A 103 -11.63 6.34 -11.58
CA ALA A 103 -12.97 6.01 -12.05
C ALA A 103 -12.98 5.60 -13.54
N ASP A 104 -12.26 6.33 -14.39
CA ASP A 104 -12.15 6.04 -15.82
C ASP A 104 -11.56 4.63 -16.06
N TYR A 105 -10.51 4.25 -15.30
CA TYR A 105 -9.90 2.91 -15.41
C TYR A 105 -10.74 1.79 -14.78
N VAL A 106 -11.42 2.05 -13.65
CA VAL A 106 -12.39 1.10 -13.08
C VAL A 106 -13.47 0.81 -14.10
N GLN A 107 -14.01 1.82 -14.78
CA GLN A 107 -15.01 1.64 -15.84
C GLN A 107 -14.43 0.89 -17.04
N LEU A 108 -13.22 1.22 -17.50
CA LEU A 108 -12.55 0.55 -18.63
C LEU A 108 -12.33 -0.94 -18.39
N LEU A 109 -11.98 -1.32 -17.16
CA LEU A 109 -11.70 -2.69 -16.76
C LEU A 109 -12.97 -3.43 -16.30
N SER A 110 -14.07 -2.72 -16.06
CA SER A 110 -15.36 -3.32 -15.72
C SER A 110 -15.87 -4.16 -16.88
N GLY A 111 -16.04 -5.46 -16.65
CA GLY A 111 -16.50 -6.42 -17.66
C GLY A 111 -15.39 -7.02 -18.53
N ARG A 112 -14.12 -6.70 -18.26
CA ARG A 112 -12.98 -7.44 -18.83
C ARG A 112 -12.64 -8.65 -17.97
N GLU A 113 -12.07 -9.68 -18.60
CA GLU A 113 -11.44 -10.78 -17.87
C GLU A 113 -10.09 -10.29 -17.33
N LEU A 114 -9.96 -10.23 -16.01
CA LEU A 114 -8.78 -9.69 -15.32
C LEU A 114 -7.83 -10.80 -14.85
N GLY A 115 -8.06 -12.04 -15.28
CA GLY A 115 -7.31 -13.22 -14.84
C GLY A 115 -7.39 -13.40 -13.33
N ARG A 116 -6.23 -13.29 -12.65
CA ARG A 116 -6.13 -13.44 -11.19
C ARG A 116 -6.52 -12.19 -10.40
N PHE A 117 -6.76 -11.06 -11.06
CA PHE A 117 -7.08 -9.80 -10.40
C PHE A 117 -8.57 -9.57 -10.28
N THR A 118 -8.95 -8.82 -9.25
CA THR A 118 -10.30 -8.29 -9.07
C THR A 118 -10.21 -6.77 -8.95
N LEU A 119 -11.25 -6.09 -9.45
CA LEU A 119 -11.37 -4.65 -9.22
C LEU A 119 -11.58 -4.40 -7.73
N SER A 120 -10.86 -3.42 -7.21
CA SER A 120 -11.04 -2.98 -5.83
C SER A 120 -12.44 -2.39 -5.66
N GLN A 121 -13.08 -2.70 -4.54
CA GLN A 121 -14.24 -1.94 -4.12
C GLN A 121 -13.79 -0.57 -3.64
N VAL A 122 -14.55 0.47 -3.98
CA VAL A 122 -14.30 1.82 -3.47
C VAL A 122 -14.58 1.81 -1.97
N GLN A 123 -13.55 2.07 -1.16
CA GLN A 123 -13.68 2.22 0.29
C GLN A 123 -13.07 3.56 0.72
N PRO A 124 -13.56 4.19 1.82
CA PRO A 124 -12.96 5.42 2.32
C PRO A 124 -11.46 5.23 2.58
N GLY A 125 -10.62 6.01 1.89
CA GLY A 125 -9.16 5.92 2.00
C GLY A 125 -8.49 4.94 1.02
N VAL A 126 -9.24 4.07 0.34
CA VAL A 126 -8.72 3.14 -0.67
C VAL A 126 -9.05 3.65 -2.06
N ASP A 127 -8.08 4.29 -2.71
CA ASP A 127 -8.19 4.78 -4.09
C ASP A 127 -7.61 3.75 -5.11
N ALA A 128 -7.58 2.47 -4.76
CA ALA A 128 -7.10 1.40 -5.62
C ALA A 128 -8.08 1.11 -6.78
N ILE A 129 -7.53 0.77 -7.94
CA ILE A 129 -8.24 0.20 -9.10
C ILE A 129 -8.18 -1.32 -8.99
N ILE A 130 -6.99 -1.86 -8.72
CA ILE A 130 -6.72 -3.26 -8.41
C ILE A 130 -5.87 -3.27 -7.14
N ALA A 131 -6.20 -4.16 -6.20
CA ALA A 131 -5.39 -4.43 -5.02
C ALA A 131 -5.03 -5.92 -4.98
N SER A 132 -3.79 -6.24 -4.62
CA SER A 132 -3.31 -7.61 -4.54
C SER A 132 -2.35 -7.77 -3.36
N PRO A 133 -2.42 -8.88 -2.59
CA PRO A 133 -1.48 -9.12 -1.50
C PRO A 133 -0.06 -9.35 -2.04
N LEU A 134 0.94 -8.78 -1.36
CA LEU A 134 2.36 -9.04 -1.60
C LEU A 134 2.93 -10.06 -0.62
N ILE A 135 2.64 -9.87 0.68
CA ILE A 135 3.01 -10.80 1.75
C ILE A 135 2.02 -10.66 2.91
N GLU A 136 1.52 -11.81 3.37
CA GLU A 136 0.74 -11.93 4.59
C GLU A 136 1.70 -12.14 5.77
N HIS A 137 1.50 -11.42 6.88
CA HIS A 137 2.30 -11.55 8.11
C HIS A 137 3.83 -11.42 7.87
N PRO A 138 4.31 -10.22 7.48
CA PRO A 138 5.73 -9.99 7.24
C PRO A 138 6.56 -10.22 8.51
N ASP A 139 7.72 -10.84 8.33
CA ASP A 139 8.70 -11.01 9.40
C ASP A 139 9.65 -9.79 9.40
N PHE A 140 9.45 -8.90 10.37
CA PHE A 140 10.26 -7.70 10.55
C PHE A 140 11.64 -7.95 11.18
N ASP A 141 11.88 -9.16 11.72
CA ASP A 141 13.20 -9.58 12.20
C ASP A 141 14.02 -10.23 11.08
N ARG A 142 13.37 -10.73 10.02
CA ARG A 142 13.99 -11.24 8.79
C ARG A 142 13.80 -10.29 7.60
N THR A 143 14.25 -9.05 7.79
CA THR A 143 13.98 -7.95 6.83
C THR A 143 14.44 -8.24 5.40
N GLU A 144 15.60 -8.86 5.20
CA GLU A 144 16.13 -9.17 3.86
C GLU A 144 15.25 -10.16 3.10
N ASP A 145 14.76 -11.21 3.77
CA ASP A 145 13.89 -12.22 3.17
C ASP A 145 12.53 -11.59 2.81
N THR A 146 11.95 -10.83 3.75
CA THR A 146 10.68 -10.13 3.55
C THR A 146 10.79 -9.13 2.39
N GLN A 147 11.87 -8.34 2.32
CA GLN A 147 12.09 -7.39 1.22
C GLN A 147 12.27 -8.09 -0.12
N SER A 148 13.03 -9.19 -0.17
CA SER A 148 13.25 -9.96 -1.39
C SER A 148 11.96 -10.58 -1.92
N GLN A 149 11.11 -11.11 -1.05
CA GLN A 149 9.79 -11.62 -1.43
C GLN A 149 8.88 -10.51 -1.97
N ILE A 150 8.84 -9.35 -1.31
CA ILE A 150 8.05 -8.20 -1.79
C ILE A 150 8.53 -7.75 -3.16
N GLU A 151 9.86 -7.62 -3.36
CA GLU A 151 10.44 -7.20 -4.64
C GLU A 151 10.05 -8.15 -5.79
N ALA A 152 10.19 -9.46 -5.59
CA ALA A 152 9.85 -10.45 -6.61
C ALA A 152 8.36 -10.41 -6.97
N THR A 153 7.47 -10.44 -5.97
CA THR A 153 6.02 -10.41 -6.20
C THR A 153 5.57 -9.08 -6.82
N LEU A 154 6.19 -7.96 -6.42
CA LEU A 154 5.94 -6.65 -7.03
C LEU A 154 6.34 -6.62 -8.50
N ALA A 155 7.50 -7.17 -8.86
CA ALA A 155 7.95 -7.24 -10.24
C ALA A 155 6.95 -8.02 -11.11
N ASP A 156 6.44 -9.14 -10.60
CA ASP A 156 5.43 -9.97 -11.27
C ASP A 156 4.11 -9.19 -11.45
N PHE A 157 3.64 -8.54 -10.40
CA PHE A 157 2.44 -7.70 -10.46
C PHE A 157 2.56 -6.59 -11.49
N ILE A 158 3.69 -5.88 -11.54
CA ILE A 158 3.91 -4.79 -12.49
C ILE A 158 3.88 -5.32 -13.93
N ARG A 159 4.53 -6.45 -14.21
CA ARG A 159 4.50 -7.05 -15.56
C ARG A 159 3.08 -7.42 -15.97
N ASP A 160 2.33 -8.10 -15.09
CA ASP A 160 0.97 -8.51 -15.39
C ASP A 160 0.04 -7.30 -15.63
N ILE A 161 0.19 -6.23 -14.85
CA ILE A 161 -0.62 -5.02 -15.01
C ILE A 161 -0.28 -4.31 -16.32
N ILE A 162 0.99 -4.27 -16.73
CA ILE A 162 1.38 -3.70 -18.02
C ILE A 162 0.72 -4.49 -19.14
N SER A 163 0.81 -5.83 -19.11
CA SER A 163 0.19 -6.71 -20.11
C SER A 163 -1.33 -6.63 -20.12
N LEU A 164 -1.99 -6.43 -18.96
CA LEU A 164 -3.44 -6.27 -18.87
C LEU A 164 -3.95 -4.98 -19.54
N LEU A 165 -3.09 -3.96 -19.62
CA LEU A 165 -3.41 -2.64 -20.15
C LEU A 165 -2.92 -2.43 -21.59
N GLU A 166 -2.31 -3.44 -22.20
CA GLU A 166 -2.04 -3.52 -23.64
C GLU A 166 -3.27 -4.04 -24.40
#